data_AF-A0A183HWV3-F1
#
_entry.id   AF-A0A183HWV3-F1
#
_cell.length_a   1.000
_cell.length_b   1.000
_cell.length_c   1.000
_cell.angle_alpha   90.00
_cell.angle_beta   90.00
_cell.angle_gamma   90.00
#
_symmetry.space_group_name_H-M   'P 1'
#
loop_
_entity.id
_entity.type
_entity.pdbx_description
1 polymer ?
#
loop_
_entity_poly.entity_id
_entity_poly.type
_entity_poly.pdbx_seq_one_letter_code
_entity_poly.pdbx_strand_id
1 'polypeptide(L)' 'MRKGKISKRMILEQKVLLRLQGRTHVPLLWGSGSTKRINYIIMQLLSQNVNDIRKQSPFKRFSCSTMARIVIQVNKH' A
#
# COMPACT_ATOMS: atom_id res chain seq x y z
N MET A 1 -13.97 -23.52 -5.45
CA MET A 1 -14.33 -22.32 -6.25
C MET A 1 -13.82 -20.98 -5.67
N ARG A 2 -12.58 -20.87 -5.16
CA ARG A 2 -12.03 -19.60 -4.59
C ARG A 2 -11.27 -18.71 -5.59
N LYS A 3 -10.87 -19.23 -6.76
CA LYS A 3 -10.05 -18.51 -7.76
C LYS A 3 -10.72 -17.23 -8.29
N GLY A 4 -12.02 -17.28 -8.62
CA GLY A 4 -12.73 -16.13 -9.20
C GLY A 4 -12.89 -14.92 -8.26
N LYS A 5 -13.04 -15.14 -6.93
CA LYS A 5 -13.17 -14.05 -5.96
C LYS A 5 -11.85 -13.29 -5.74
N ILE A 6 -10.72 -14.01 -5.70
CA ILE A 6 -9.38 -13.43 -5.54
C ILE A 6 -9.01 -12.59 -6.77
N SER A 7 -9.32 -13.09 -7.98
CA SER A 7 -9.11 -12.33 -9.21
C SER A 7 -9.93 -11.04 -9.27
N LYS A 8 -11.21 -11.08 -8.85
CA LYS A 8 -12.05 -9.87 -8.80
C LYS A 8 -11.51 -8.82 -7.82
N ARG A 9 -10.98 -9.24 -6.67
CA ARG A 9 -10.36 -8.34 -5.70
C ARG A 9 -9.11 -7.67 -6.26
N MET A 10 -8.21 -8.43 -6.89
CA MET A 10 -6.98 -7.85 -7.45
C MET A 10 -7.27 -6.87 -8.60
N ILE A 11 -8.29 -7.14 -9.42
CA ILE A 11 -8.75 -6.19 -10.44
C ILE A 11 -9.25 -4.89 -9.81
N LEU A 12 -9.97 -4.96 -8.68
CA LEU A 12 -10.39 -3.77 -7.94
C LEU A 12 -9.18 -3.00 -7.39
N GLU A 13 -8.22 -3.69 -6.77
CA GLU A 13 -6.99 -3.09 -6.24
C GLU A 13 -6.20 -2.36 -7.35
N GLN A 14 -6.06 -3.00 -8.52
CA GLN A 14 -5.46 -2.39 -9.70
C GLN A 14 -6.21 -1.12 -10.16
N LYS A 15 -7.55 -1.18 -10.27
CA LYS A 15 -8.37 -0.02 -10.69
C LYS A 15 -8.27 1.15 -9.73
N VAL A 16 -8.28 0.88 -8.42
CA VAL A 16 -8.13 1.91 -7.39
C VAL A 16 -6.74 2.53 -7.47
N LEU A 17 -5.69 1.71 -7.56
CA LEU A 17 -4.31 2.18 -7.66
C LEU A 17 -4.08 3.04 -8.92
N LEU A 18 -4.67 2.65 -10.06
CA LEU A 18 -4.62 3.41 -11.30
C LEU A 18 -5.35 4.76 -11.16
N ARG A 19 -6.53 4.78 -10.53
CA ARG A 19 -7.32 6.01 -10.34
C ARG A 19 -6.64 7.01 -9.42
N LEU A 20 -5.79 6.53 -8.51
CA LEU A 20 -5.06 7.34 -7.53
C LEU A 20 -3.65 7.73 -7.99
N GLN A 21 -3.21 7.37 -9.21
CA GLN A 21 -1.91 7.81 -9.72
C GLN A 21 -1.82 9.34 -9.76
N GLY A 22 -0.62 9.87 -9.46
CA GLY A 22 -0.37 11.30 -9.31
C GLY A 22 -0.66 11.86 -7.90
N ARG A 23 -1.23 11.06 -6.99
CA ARG A 23 -1.37 11.43 -5.56
C ARG A 23 -0.07 11.16 -4.80
N THR A 24 0.24 12.03 -3.84
CA THR A 24 1.54 12.03 -3.12
C THR A 24 1.81 10.79 -2.28
N HIS A 25 0.78 10.16 -1.73
CA HIS A 25 0.91 9.05 -0.77
C HIS A 25 0.50 7.69 -1.36
N VAL A 26 0.56 7.58 -2.69
CA VAL A 26 0.15 6.40 -3.44
C VAL A 26 1.33 5.87 -4.25
N PRO A 27 1.64 4.56 -4.21
CA PRO A 27 2.73 3.98 -5.00
C PRO A 27 2.52 4.16 -6.50
N LEU A 28 3.61 4.39 -7.22
CA LEU A 28 3.57 4.36 -8.69
C LEU A 28 3.20 2.96 -9.19
N LEU A 29 2.28 2.90 -10.15
CA LEU A 29 1.92 1.68 -10.86
C LEU A 29 2.73 1.60 -12.15
N TRP A 30 3.54 0.55 -12.31
CA TRP A 30 4.30 0.32 -13.55
C TRP A 30 3.58 -0.63 -14.50
N GLY A 31 2.79 -1.57 -13.97
CA GLY A 31 2.02 -2.50 -14.79
C GLY A 31 1.32 -3.57 -13.99
N SER A 32 0.63 -4.47 -14.68
CA SER A 32 -0.12 -5.56 -14.08
C SER A 32 -0.52 -6.55 -15.16
N GLY A 33 -0.79 -7.79 -14.78
CA GLY A 33 -1.23 -8.79 -15.73
C GLY A 33 -1.57 -10.11 -15.08
N SER A 34 -1.67 -11.14 -15.92
CA SER A 34 -1.95 -12.49 -15.49
C SER A 34 -1.10 -13.47 -16.27
N THR A 35 -0.58 -14.47 -15.59
CA THR A 35 -0.02 -15.67 -16.20
C THR A 35 -1.05 -16.80 -16.18
N LYS A 36 -0.70 -17.98 -16.69
CA LYS A 36 -1.54 -19.18 -16.57
C LYS A 36 -1.84 -19.58 -15.12
N ARG A 37 -1.05 -19.09 -14.14
CA ARG A 37 -1.13 -19.51 -12.73
C ARG A 37 -1.51 -18.39 -11.77
N ILE A 38 -1.02 -17.17 -11.98
CA ILE A 38 -1.15 -16.06 -11.02
C ILE A 38 -1.53 -14.76 -11.70
N ASN A 39 -2.16 -13.87 -10.94
CA ASN A 39 -2.34 -12.47 -11.32
C ASN A 39 -1.28 -11.64 -10.56
N TYR A 40 -0.78 -10.57 -11.16
CA TYR A 40 0.27 -9.75 -10.57
C TYR A 40 0.08 -8.26 -10.86
N ILE A 41 0.60 -7.44 -9.95
CA ILE A 41 0.70 -5.99 -10.06
C ILE A 41 2.16 -5.63 -9.80
N ILE A 42 2.73 -4.80 -10.67
CA ILE A 42 4.08 -4.25 -10.56
C ILE A 42 3.93 -2.79 -10.15
N MET A 43 4.40 -2.47 -8.95
CA MET A 43 4.33 -1.13 -8.37
C MET A 43 5.64 -0.77 -7.68
N GLN A 44 5.80 0.51 -7.36
CA GLN A 44 6.93 1.03 -6.61
C GLN A 44 7.14 0.27 -5.29
N LEU A 45 8.37 -0.16 -5.05
CA LEU A 45 8.77 -0.72 -3.76
C LEU A 45 8.88 0.40 -2.72
N LEU A 46 8.18 0.24 -1.60
CA LEU A 46 8.23 1.17 -0.47
C LEU A 46 9.20 0.67 0.61
N SER A 47 9.53 1.56 1.53
CA SER A 47 10.31 1.24 2.73
C SER A 47 9.48 0.45 3.75
N GLN A 48 10.07 0.23 4.92
CA GLN A 48 9.44 -0.50 6.00
C GLN A 48 8.09 0.10 6.42
N ASN A 49 7.12 -0.76 6.72
CA ASN A 49 5.83 -0.31 7.19
C ASN A 49 5.93 0.36 8.57
N VAL A 50 5.03 1.30 8.82
CA VAL A 50 4.99 2.10 10.06
C VAL A 50 4.84 1.21 11.31
N ASN A 51 4.14 0.08 11.23
CA ASN A 51 3.96 -0.81 12.37
C ASN A 51 5.28 -1.49 12.79
N ASP A 52 6.13 -1.86 11.85
CA ASP A 52 7.41 -2.50 12.14
C ASP A 52 8.44 -1.48 12.64
N ILE A 53 8.39 -0.24 12.17
CA ILE A 53 9.14 0.88 12.78
C ILE A 53 8.68 1.10 14.23
N ARG A 54 7.36 1.08 14.48
CA ARG A 54 6.81 1.22 15.84
C ARG A 54 7.30 0.12 16.78
N LYS A 55 7.35 -1.12 16.31
CA LYS A 55 7.80 -2.28 17.11
C LYS A 55 9.28 -2.19 17.50
N GLN A 56 10.12 -1.53 16.68
CA GLN A 56 11.53 -1.29 16.98
C GLN A 56 11.74 -0.21 18.05
N SER A 57 10.73 0.63 18.33
CA SER A 57 10.79 1.60 19.42
C SER A 57 10.90 0.88 20.77
N PRO A 58 11.74 1.35 21.72
CA PRO A 58 11.92 0.72 23.03
C PRO A 58 10.61 0.48 23.79
N PHE A 59 9.65 1.39 23.63
CA PHE A 59 8.35 1.34 24.30
C PHE A 59 7.21 0.86 23.39
N LYS A 60 7.51 0.33 22.21
CA LYS A 60 6.53 -0.11 21.19
C LYS A 60 5.50 0.96 20.82
N ARG A 61 5.87 2.24 20.97
CA ARG A 61 5.05 3.41 20.66
C ARG A 61 5.89 4.49 20.00
N PHE A 62 5.24 5.33 19.20
CA PHE A 62 5.87 6.54 18.69
C PHE A 62 5.84 7.65 19.75
N SER A 63 6.79 8.57 19.65
CA SER A 63 6.68 9.85 20.35
C SER A 63 5.49 10.64 19.79
N CYS A 64 4.94 11.57 20.59
CA CYS A 64 3.83 12.43 20.15
C CYS A 64 4.18 13.18 18.86
N SER A 65 5.41 13.68 18.75
CA SER A 65 5.89 14.41 17.56
C SER A 65 5.88 13.53 16.29
N THR A 66 6.37 12.29 16.38
CA THR A 66 6.37 11.36 15.24
C THR A 66 4.95 10.93 14.88
N MET A 67 4.11 10.64 15.87
CA MET A 67 2.70 10.31 15.64
C MET A 67 1.96 11.46 14.94
N ALA A 68 2.11 12.70 15.41
CA ALA A 68 1.48 13.87 14.81
C ALA A 68 1.87 14.04 13.34
N ARG A 69 3.16 13.91 13.01
CA ARG A 69 3.62 13.98 11.61
C ARG A 69 3.02 12.88 10.73
N ILE A 70 2.96 11.64 11.22
CA ILE A 70 2.34 10.52 10.48
C ILE A 70 0.86 10.84 10.20
N VAL A 71 0.12 11.29 11.22
CA VAL A 71 -1.31 11.64 11.08
C VAL A 71 -1.51 12.76 10.06
N ILE A 72 -0.64 13.78 10.05
CA ILE A 72 -0.69 14.86 9.04
C ILE A 72 -0.53 14.30 7.63
N GLN A 73 0.43 13.38 7.39
CA GLN A 73 0.62 12.78 6.06
C GLN A 73 -0.55 11.89 5.64
N VAL A 74 -1.14 11.12 6.56
CA VAL A 74 -2.30 10.25 6.26
C VAL A 74 -3.52 11.07 5.85
N ASN A 75 -3.70 12.26 6.42
CA ASN A 75 -4.83 13.15 6.09
C ASN A 75 -4.52 14.15 4.96
N LYS A 76 -3.34 14.09 4.35
CA LYS A 76 -2.95 14.98 3.25
C LYS A 76 -3.50 14.44 1.92
N HIS A 77 -4.26 15.27 1.20
CA HIS A 77 -4.93 14.92 -0.07
C HIS A 77 -4.10 15.23 -1.32
#